data_AF-A0A9N9JRS2-F1
#
_entry.id   AF-A0A9N9JRS2-F1
#
_cell.length_a   1.000
_cell.length_b   1.000
_cell.length_c   1.000
_cell.angle_alpha   90.00
_cell.angle_beta   90.00
_cell.angle_gamma   90.00
#
_symmetry.space_group_name_H-M   'P 1'
#
loop_
_entity.id
_entity.type
_entity.pdbx_description
1 polymer ?
#
loop_
_entity_poly.entity_id
_entity_poly.type
_entity_poly.pdbx_seq_one_letter_code
_entity_poly.pdbx_strand_id
1 'polypeptide(L)'
;IRSLNYGSADGTGCALNDWKRRDYRTANEQNLKTSSCHKTQIEALSTFSRQIFQELLDDNLVMGQIQLSTSSNHENIRIENATINHLQHERAWLIEHLLYLRGVDDLLITWSKIIHRMALDS
;
A
#
# COMPACT_ATOMS: atom_id res chain seq x y z
N ILE A 1 37.84 -12.64 -12.91
CA ILE A 1 37.45 -11.27 -12.47
C ILE A 1 36.17 -11.42 -11.66
N ARG A 2 36.19 -11.02 -10.37
CA ARG A 2 35.10 -11.17 -9.38
C ARG A 2 33.96 -10.18 -9.66
N SER A 3 32.71 -10.54 -9.37
CA SER A 3 31.63 -9.57 -9.09
C SER A 3 30.92 -9.96 -7.79
N LEU A 4 31.11 -9.14 -6.76
CA LEU A 4 30.57 -9.28 -5.40
C LEU A 4 29.02 -9.20 -5.42
N ASN A 5 28.25 -10.08 -4.77
CA ASN A 5 28.02 -10.22 -3.32
C ASN A 5 27.72 -8.89 -2.61
N TYR A 6 26.72 -8.91 -1.73
CA TYR A 6 26.25 -7.81 -0.88
C TYR A 6 27.31 -6.74 -0.60
N GLY A 7 26.97 -5.48 -0.90
CA GLY A 7 27.87 -4.35 -0.78
C GLY A 7 28.66 -4.34 0.52
N SER A 8 29.97 -4.25 0.40
CA SER A 8 30.85 -3.83 1.48
C SER A 8 30.43 -2.43 1.91
N ALA A 9 30.10 -2.26 3.18
CA ALA A 9 30.05 -0.95 3.80
C ALA A 9 31.48 -0.53 4.10
N ASP A 10 32.11 0.24 3.21
CA ASP A 10 33.21 1.10 3.60
C ASP A 10 32.63 2.33 4.29
N GLY A 11 33.19 2.62 5.47
CA GLY A 11 32.70 3.64 6.41
C GLY A 11 32.92 5.08 5.94
N THR A 12 32.60 5.41 4.69
CA THR A 12 32.71 6.77 4.16
C THR A 12 31.47 7.13 3.35
N GLY A 13 30.59 7.89 4.00
CA GLY A 13 29.76 8.97 3.44
C GLY A 13 29.17 8.83 2.03
N CYS A 14 27.84 8.90 1.98
CA CYS A 14 27.01 9.35 0.86
C CYS A 14 26.92 8.46 -0.39
N ALA A 15 25.79 7.76 -0.51
CA ALA A 15 25.16 7.51 -1.81
C ALA A 15 23.63 7.37 -1.65
N LEU A 16 22.95 8.51 -1.49
CA LEU A 16 21.50 8.65 -1.35
C LEU A 16 20.71 8.38 -2.65
N ASN A 17 21.31 7.82 -3.71
CA ASN A 17 20.77 8.02 -5.08
C ASN A 17 20.27 6.77 -5.83
N ASP A 18 20.34 5.55 -5.30
CA ASP A 18 19.90 4.35 -6.03
C ASP A 18 18.72 3.64 -5.35
N TRP A 19 17.60 4.35 -5.18
CA TRP A 19 16.32 3.75 -4.82
C TRP A 19 15.64 3.18 -6.07
N LYS A 20 16.17 2.08 -6.63
CA LYS A 20 15.39 1.31 -7.60
C LYS A 20 14.23 0.63 -6.86
N ARG A 21 13.01 1.10 -7.14
CA ARG A 21 11.73 0.53 -6.67
C ARG A 21 11.74 -0.97 -6.98
N ARG A 22 11.95 -1.82 -5.97
CA ARG A 22 11.86 -3.27 -6.11
C ARG A 22 10.38 -3.58 -6.30
N ASP A 23 9.97 -4.01 -7.50
CA ASP A 23 8.57 -4.30 -7.81
C ASP A 23 8.21 -5.67 -7.24
N TYR A 24 7.63 -5.70 -6.04
CA TYR A 24 7.24 -6.91 -5.28
C TYR A 24 5.84 -7.43 -5.63
N ARG A 25 5.24 -6.91 -6.71
CA ARG A 25 3.89 -7.28 -7.17
C ARG A 25 3.90 -8.66 -7.82
N THR A 26 3.90 -9.71 -7.00
CA THR A 26 3.38 -11.01 -7.41
C THR A 26 1.91 -11.05 -7.01
N ALA A 27 1.00 -11.22 -7.98
CA ALA A 27 -0.44 -11.26 -7.72
C ALA A 27 -0.76 -12.33 -6.64
N ASN A 28 -1.18 -11.88 -5.46
CA ASN A 28 -1.45 -12.76 -4.33
C ASN A 28 -2.93 -13.17 -4.35
N GLU A 29 -3.23 -14.48 -4.36
CA GLU A 29 -4.60 -15.01 -4.32
C GLU A 29 -5.41 -14.57 -3.09
N GLN A 30 -4.72 -14.14 -2.02
CA GLN A 30 -5.35 -13.58 -0.83
C GLN A 30 -6.01 -12.21 -1.07
N ASN A 31 -5.46 -11.39 -1.98
CA ASN A 31 -6.06 -10.09 -2.36
C ASN A 31 -7.40 -10.28 -3.12
N LEU A 32 -7.58 -11.41 -3.82
CA LEU A 32 -8.87 -11.75 -4.44
C LEU A 32 -9.96 -12.10 -3.41
N LYS A 33 -9.59 -12.55 -2.20
CA LYS A 33 -10.56 -12.96 -1.17
C LYS A 33 -11.10 -11.76 -0.38
N THR A 34 -10.27 -10.76 -0.10
CA THR A 34 -10.68 -9.52 0.57
C THR A 34 -11.57 -8.65 -0.32
N SER A 35 -11.29 -8.58 -1.63
CA SER A 35 -12.13 -7.80 -2.56
C SER A 35 -13.58 -8.31 -2.66
N SER A 36 -13.81 -9.62 -2.48
CA SER A 36 -15.14 -10.21 -2.54
C SER A 36 -16.02 -9.87 -1.33
N CYS A 37 -15.48 -9.67 -0.13
CA CYS A 37 -16.31 -9.45 1.07
C CYS A 37 -16.81 -8.01 1.20
N HIS A 38 -16.12 -7.06 0.55
CA HIS A 38 -16.44 -5.63 0.60
C HIS A 38 -17.31 -5.13 -0.54
N LYS A 39 -17.65 -6.01 -1.50
CA LYS A 39 -18.34 -5.65 -2.75
C LYS A 39 -19.60 -4.81 -2.53
N THR A 40 -20.49 -5.23 -1.62
CA THR A 40 -21.74 -4.51 -1.33
C THR A 40 -21.49 -3.09 -0.80
N GLN A 41 -20.48 -2.93 0.07
CA GLN A 41 -20.16 -1.63 0.66
C GLN A 41 -19.52 -0.70 -0.38
N ILE A 42 -18.64 -1.25 -1.22
CA ILE A 42 -17.99 -0.52 -2.32
C ILE A 42 -19.02 -0.06 -3.36
N GLU A 43 -20.02 -0.91 -3.68
CA GLU A 43 -21.10 -0.58 -4.61
C GLU A 43 -22.03 0.51 -4.08
N ALA A 44 -22.14 0.64 -2.75
CA ALA A 44 -22.96 1.67 -2.11
C ALA A 44 -22.32 3.08 -2.11
N LEU A 45 -21.01 3.18 -2.37
CA LEU A 45 -20.31 4.46 -2.46
C LEU A 45 -20.60 5.19 -3.77
N SER A 46 -20.40 6.51 -3.76
CA SER A 46 -20.34 7.29 -4.99
C SER A 46 -19.27 6.78 -5.96
N THR A 47 -19.45 7.05 -7.26
CA THR A 47 -18.50 6.62 -8.31
C THR A 47 -17.06 7.06 -8.03
N PHE A 48 -16.87 8.28 -7.52
CA PHE A 48 -15.55 8.82 -7.20
C PHE A 48 -14.89 8.05 -6.04
N SER A 49 -15.59 7.93 -4.91
CA SER A 49 -15.06 7.21 -3.75
C SER A 49 -14.85 5.74 -4.03
N ARG A 50 -15.77 5.11 -4.77
CA ARG A 50 -15.66 3.71 -5.21
C ARG A 50 -14.35 3.47 -5.96
N GLN A 51 -13.98 4.35 -6.89
CA GLN A 51 -12.74 4.23 -7.63
C GLN A 51 -11.52 4.31 -6.69
N ILE A 52 -11.51 5.25 -5.75
CA ILE A 52 -10.42 5.38 -4.77
C ILE A 52 -10.28 4.09 -3.94
N PHE A 53 -11.38 3.56 -3.39
CA PHE A 53 -11.33 2.36 -2.56
C PHE A 53 -10.95 1.11 -3.35
N GLN A 54 -11.36 0.98 -4.61
CA GLN A 54 -10.90 -0.11 -5.49
C GLN A 54 -9.38 -0.03 -5.69
N GLU A 55 -8.86 1.15 -6.02
CA GLU A 55 -7.43 1.34 -6.22
C GLU A 55 -6.60 1.20 -4.92
N LEU A 56 -7.18 1.47 -3.76
CA LEU A 56 -6.56 1.20 -2.44
C LEU A 56 -6.53 -0.30 -2.12
N LEU A 57 -7.62 -1.03 -2.39
CA LEU A 57 -7.73 -2.47 -2.13
C LEU A 57 -6.90 -3.30 -3.14
N ASP A 58 -6.79 -2.82 -4.37
CA ASP A 58 -5.94 -3.41 -5.41
C ASP A 58 -4.46 -3.03 -5.25
N ASP A 59 -4.10 -2.34 -4.16
CA ASP A 59 -2.72 -1.92 -3.87
C ASP A 59 -2.08 -1.05 -4.99
N ASN A 60 -2.89 -0.36 -5.79
CA ASN A 60 -2.42 0.49 -6.90
C ASN A 60 -2.00 1.88 -6.41
N LEU A 61 -2.70 2.43 -5.42
CA LEU A 61 -2.40 3.75 -4.83
C LEU A 61 -1.33 3.69 -3.73
N VAL A 62 -1.05 2.51 -3.19
CA VAL A 62 -0.11 2.32 -2.07
C VAL A 62 0.91 1.25 -2.41
N MET A 63 1.95 1.14 -1.58
CA MET A 63 2.89 0.03 -1.67
C MET A 63 2.14 -1.28 -1.39
N GLY A 64 2.04 -2.12 -2.43
CA GLY A 64 1.33 -3.39 -2.34
C GLY A 64 1.94 -4.41 -1.40
N GLN A 65 1.20 -5.48 -1.15
CA GLN A 65 1.60 -6.49 -0.19
C GLN A 65 2.98 -7.10 -0.55
N ILE A 66 3.93 -6.98 0.37
CA ILE A 66 5.26 -7.56 0.27
C ILE A 66 5.20 -8.96 0.85
N GLN A 67 5.53 -9.96 0.03
CA GLN A 67 5.77 -11.31 0.52
C GLN A 67 7.15 -11.37 1.18
N LEU A 68 7.15 -11.67 2.47
CA LEU A 68 8.36 -11.81 3.26
C LEU A 68 8.59 -13.28 3.61
N SER A 69 9.81 -13.76 3.40
CA SER A 69 10.21 -15.09 3.84
C SER A 69 10.19 -15.16 5.37
N THR A 70 9.39 -16.05 5.93
CA THR A 70 9.32 -16.29 7.39
C THR A 70 10.52 -17.06 7.92
N SER A 71 11.30 -17.70 7.05
CA SER A 71 12.48 -18.50 7.39
C SER A 71 13.78 -17.71 7.19
N SER A 72 14.05 -16.72 8.03
CA SER A 72 15.39 -16.12 8.14
C SER A 72 16.12 -16.72 9.35
N ASN A 73 17.36 -17.16 9.15
CA ASN A 73 18.26 -17.57 10.23
C ASN A 73 18.87 -16.36 10.98
N HIS A 74 18.69 -15.14 10.47
CA HIS A 74 19.13 -13.91 11.11
C HIS A 74 18.00 -13.29 11.91
N GLU A 75 18.22 -13.11 13.22
CA GLU A 75 17.25 -12.57 14.16
C GLU A 75 16.77 -11.18 13.77
N ASN A 76 17.67 -10.28 13.38
CA ASN A 76 17.33 -8.92 12.99
C ASN A 76 16.37 -8.90 11.80
N ILE A 77 16.64 -9.71 10.77
CA ILE A 77 15.77 -9.85 9.60
C ILE A 77 14.40 -10.43 10.00
N ARG A 78 14.38 -11.37 10.96
CA ARG A 78 13.13 -11.93 11.47
C ARG A 78 12.28 -10.87 12.16
N ILE A 79 12.88 -10.04 13.00
CA ILE A 79 12.21 -8.94 13.71
C ILE A 79 11.70 -7.89 12.70
N GLU A 80 12.53 -7.47 11.75
CA GLU A 80 12.13 -6.53 10.70
C GLU A 80 10.96 -7.07 9.87
N ASN A 81 11.01 -8.34 9.47
CA ASN A 81 9.94 -8.98 8.72
C ASN A 81 8.63 -9.04 9.53
N ALA A 82 8.71 -9.31 10.83
CA ALA A 82 7.54 -9.29 11.71
C ALA A 82 6.92 -7.89 11.80
N THR A 83 7.76 -6.85 11.96
CA THR A 83 7.32 -5.45 11.97
C THR A 83 6.65 -5.05 10.66
N ILE A 84 7.25 -5.39 9.52
CA ILE A 84 6.66 -5.10 8.21
C ILE A 84 5.30 -5.81 8.08
N ASN A 85 5.22 -7.09 8.42
CA ASN A 85 3.95 -7.82 8.38
C ASN A 85 2.87 -7.19 9.28
N HIS A 86 3.24 -6.75 10.48
CA HIS A 86 2.32 -6.06 11.38
C HIS A 86 1.78 -4.76 10.75
N LEU A 87 2.66 -3.92 10.21
CA LEU A 87 2.25 -2.67 9.55
C LEU A 87 1.39 -2.92 8.31
N GLN A 88 1.66 -3.99 7.56
CA GLN A 88 0.82 -4.37 6.42
C GLN A 88 -0.59 -4.77 6.87
N HIS A 89 -0.71 -5.46 7.99
CA HIS A 89 -1.99 -5.83 8.57
C HIS A 89 -2.76 -4.61 9.10
N GLU A 90 -2.09 -3.71 9.84
CA GLU A 90 -2.70 -2.46 10.34
C GLU A 90 -3.20 -1.59 9.18
N ARG A 91 -2.43 -1.50 8.09
CA ARG A 91 -2.85 -0.77 6.89
C ARG A 91 -4.13 -1.36 6.30
N ALA A 92 -4.17 -2.68 6.08
CA ALA A 92 -5.36 -3.33 5.53
C ALA A 92 -6.59 -3.08 6.41
N TRP A 93 -6.43 -3.27 7.72
CA TRP A 93 -7.47 -2.99 8.70
C TRP A 93 -7.96 -1.53 8.66
N LEU A 94 -7.05 -0.57 8.52
CA LEU A 94 -7.41 0.85 8.43
C LEU A 94 -8.24 1.16 7.18
N ILE A 95 -7.83 0.62 6.02
CA ILE A 95 -8.57 0.80 4.75
C ILE A 95 -9.98 0.22 4.88
N GLU A 96 -10.10 -0.99 5.43
CA GLU A 96 -11.40 -1.61 5.70
C GLU A 96 -12.22 -0.75 6.66
N HIS A 97 -11.63 -0.27 7.76
CA HIS A 97 -12.32 0.55 8.73
C HIS A 97 -12.88 1.85 8.11
N LEU A 98 -12.08 2.52 7.27
CA LEU A 98 -12.50 3.72 6.54
C LEU A 98 -13.64 3.44 5.56
N LEU A 99 -13.65 2.28 4.91
CA LEU A 99 -14.70 1.88 3.97
C LEU A 99 -16.08 1.77 4.65
N TYR A 100 -16.12 1.36 5.91
CA TYR A 100 -17.36 1.25 6.71
C TYR A 100 -17.67 2.50 7.54
N LEU A 101 -16.75 3.46 7.62
CA LEU A 101 -16.95 4.67 8.40
C LEU A 101 -17.96 5.60 7.71
N ARG A 102 -19.04 5.92 8.41
CA ARG A 102 -20.07 6.83 7.90
C ARG A 102 -19.48 8.23 7.65
N GLY A 103 -19.76 8.80 6.50
CA GLY A 103 -19.35 10.16 6.12
C GLY A 103 -18.03 10.24 5.34
N VAL A 104 -17.26 9.14 5.20
CA VAL A 104 -16.06 9.15 4.35
C VAL A 104 -16.43 9.40 2.88
N ASP A 105 -17.53 8.81 2.40
CA ASP A 105 -18.00 9.07 1.04
C ASP A 105 -18.33 10.56 0.82
N ASP A 106 -19.12 11.15 1.73
CA ASP A 106 -19.50 12.57 1.67
C ASP A 106 -18.27 13.50 1.71
N LEU A 107 -17.28 13.15 2.53
CA LEU A 107 -16.03 13.88 2.63
C LEU A 107 -15.27 13.84 1.30
N LEU A 108 -15.10 12.65 0.71
CA LEU A 108 -14.40 12.47 -0.56
C LEU A 108 -15.10 13.18 -1.72
N ILE A 109 -16.44 13.12 -1.77
CA ILE A 109 -17.25 13.86 -2.76
C ILE A 109 -17.04 15.37 -2.59
N THR A 110 -17.05 15.86 -1.36
CA THR A 110 -16.85 17.29 -1.07
C THR A 110 -15.47 17.74 -1.50
N TRP A 111 -14.44 16.96 -1.18
CA TRP A 111 -13.07 17.19 -1.62
C TRP A 111 -12.95 17.22 -3.15
N SER A 112 -13.56 16.25 -3.84
CA SER A 112 -13.57 16.19 -5.31
C SER A 112 -14.15 17.48 -5.93
N LYS A 113 -15.27 17.97 -5.38
CA LYS A 113 -15.92 19.22 -5.84
C LYS A 113 -15.03 20.44 -5.62
N ILE A 114 -14.35 20.53 -4.47
CA ILE A 114 -13.45 21.64 -4.15
C ILE A 114 -12.28 21.67 -5.14
N ILE A 115 -11.63 20.52 -5.37
CA ILE A 115 -10.51 20.41 -6.32
C ILE A 115 -10.96 20.78 -7.74
N HIS A 116 -12.11 20.27 -8.17
CA HIS A 116 -12.66 20.59 -9.49
C HIS A 116 -12.90 22.08 -9.67
N ARG A 117 -13.46 22.74 -8.65
CA ARG A 117 -13.67 24.20 -8.66
C ARG A 117 -12.35 24.96 -8.76
N MET A 118 -11.35 24.57 -7.97
CA MET A 118 -10.02 25.20 -8.02
C MET A 118 -9.37 25.09 -9.40
N ALA A 119 -9.56 23.95 -10.09
CA ALA A 119 -9.00 23.72 -11.42
C ALA A 119 -9.72 24.46 -12.55
N LEU A 120 -10.98 24.87 -12.35
CA LEU A 120 -11.74 25.67 -13.32
C LEU A 120 -11.58 27.17 -13.09
N ASP A 121 -11.32 27.58 -11.85
CA ASP A 121 -11.07 28.97 -11.45
C ASP A 121 -9.59 29.40 -11.70
N SER A 122 -8.73 28.48 -12.19
CA SER A 122 -7.30 28.69 -12.50
C SER A 122 -7.03 28.79 -14.01
#